data_AF-A0A2S2DFZ5-F1
#
_entry.id   AF-A0A2S2DFZ5-F1
#
_cell.length_a   1.000
_cell.length_b   1.000
_cell.length_c   1.000
_cell.angle_alpha   90.00
_cell.angle_beta   90.00
_cell.angle_gamma   90.00
#
_symmetry.space_group_name_H-M   'P 1'
#
loop_
_entity.id
_entity.type
_entity.pdbx_description
1 polymer ?
#
loop_
_entity_poly.entity_id
_entity_poly.type
_entity_poly.pdbx_seq_one_letter_code
_entity_poly.pdbx_strand_id
1 'polypeptide(L)' 'MNSIKSLRARLGVTQEALAAGIGVTQGNVSNYERGQQVPPDVARRLITYAHGLGFGVTFDDIYGPLPELPRRRQADKSK' A
#
# COMPACT_ATOMS: atom_id res chain seq x y z
N MET A 1 -1.33 4.80 -8.99
CA MET A 1 -0.93 3.69 -8.09
C MET A 1 -1.63 3.93 -6.76
N ASN A 2 -1.97 2.92 -5.96
CA ASN A 2 -2.48 3.12 -4.59
C ASN A 2 -1.45 2.53 -3.62
N SER A 3 -1.10 3.27 -2.56
CA SER A 3 -0.05 2.87 -1.63
C SER A 3 -0.34 1.50 -1.01
N ILE A 4 -1.60 1.26 -0.63
CA ILE A 4 -2.04 -0.01 -0.05
C ILE A 4 -1.99 -1.19 -1.03
N LYS A 5 -2.45 -1.00 -2.27
CA LYS A 5 -2.40 -2.07 -3.29
C LYS A 5 -0.97 -2.47 -3.61
N SER A 6 -0.09 -1.47 -3.72
CA SER A 6 1.34 -1.68 -4.01
C SER A 6 2.04 -2.37 -2.85
N LEU A 7 1.74 -1.94 -1.62
CA LEU A 7 2.24 -2.56 -0.41
C LEU A 7 1.77 -4.01 -0.29
N ARG A 8 0.48 -4.29 -0.48
CA ARG A 8 -0.06 -5.66 -0.46
C ARG A 8 0.65 -6.56 -1.49
N ALA A 9 0.86 -6.07 -2.70
CA ALA A 9 1.58 -6.81 -3.74
C ALA A 9 3.04 -7.08 -3.33
N ARG A 10 3.72 -6.12 -2.70
CA ARG A 10 5.07 -6.29 -2.15
C ARG A 10 5.11 -7.32 -1.01
N LEU A 11 4.08 -7.37 -0.18
CA LEU A 11 3.93 -8.37 0.88
C LEU A 11 3.57 -9.77 0.35
N GLY A 12 3.13 -9.89 -0.92
CA GLY A 12 2.80 -11.17 -1.53
C GLY A 12 1.50 -11.80 -1.02
N VAL A 13 0.57 -11.00 -0.48
CA VAL A 13 -0.67 -11.49 0.16
C VAL A 13 -1.93 -11.10 -0.61
N THR A 14 -3.02 -11.86 -0.45
CA THR A 14 -4.34 -11.49 -1.01
C THR A 14 -5.01 -10.39 -0.17
N GLN A 15 -6.12 -9.82 -0.67
CA GLN A 15 -6.86 -8.82 0.10
C GLN A 15 -7.47 -9.45 1.37
N GLU A 16 -7.94 -10.69 1.29
CA GLU A 16 -8.48 -11.47 2.40
C GLU A 16 -7.40 -11.75 3.45
N ALA A 17 -6.21 -12.19 3.02
CA ALA A 17 -5.10 -12.46 3.92
C ALA A 17 -4.62 -11.18 4.64
N LEU A 18 -4.53 -10.06 3.91
CA LEU A 18 -4.21 -8.76 4.51
C LEU A 18 -5.29 -8.34 5.52
N ALA A 19 -6.57 -8.47 5.15
CA ALA A 19 -7.70 -8.10 6.00
C ALA A 19 -7.69 -8.89 7.31
N ALA A 20 -7.48 -10.20 7.24
CA ALA A 20 -7.33 -11.06 8.41
C ALA A 20 -6.11 -10.64 9.26
N GLY A 21 -4.97 -10.37 8.62
CA GLY A 21 -3.73 -9.97 9.29
C GLY A 21 -3.83 -8.64 10.05
N ILE A 22 -4.63 -7.69 9.55
CA ILE A 22 -4.82 -6.38 10.19
C ILE A 22 -6.16 -6.25 10.93
N GLY A 23 -6.98 -7.30 11.00
CA GLY A 23 -8.24 -7.32 11.74
C GLY A 23 -9.34 -6.41 11.17
N VAL A 24 -9.53 -6.43 9.85
CA VAL A 24 -10.62 -5.72 9.14
C VAL A 24 -11.30 -6.66 8.13
N THR A 25 -12.35 -6.19 7.45
CA THR A 25 -12.98 -6.96 6.38
C THR A 25 -12.19 -6.85 5.06
N GLN A 26 -12.35 -7.82 4.15
CA GLN A 26 -11.80 -7.72 2.79
C GLN A 26 -12.35 -6.48 2.05
N GLY A 27 -13.61 -6.11 2.30
CA GLY A 27 -14.22 -4.89 1.77
C GLY A 27 -13.52 -3.60 2.23
N ASN A 28 -13.06 -3.55 3.49
CA ASN A 28 -12.24 -2.44 3.98
C ASN A 28 -10.95 -2.32 3.19
N VAL A 29 -10.24 -3.43 2.97
CA VAL A 29 -9.02 -3.46 2.15
C VAL A 29 -9.28 -2.97 0.74
N SER A 30 -10.37 -3.44 0.11
CA SER A 30 -10.81 -2.94 -1.20
C SER A 30 -11.03 -1.42 -1.20
N ASN A 31 -11.71 -0.88 -0.19
CA ASN A 31 -11.91 0.57 -0.06
C ASN A 31 -10.60 1.34 0.08
N TYR A 32 -9.66 0.85 0.89
CA TYR A 32 -8.33 1.45 1.02
C TYR A 32 -7.56 1.41 -0.30
N GLU A 33 -7.64 0.30 -1.04
CA GLU A 33 -7.04 0.18 -2.37
C GLU A 33 -7.69 1.04 -3.45
N ARG A 34 -8.87 1.60 -3.19
CA ARG A 34 -9.55 2.58 -4.06
C ARG A 34 -9.34 4.03 -3.61
N GLY A 35 -8.51 4.26 -2.60
CA GLY A 35 -8.14 5.61 -2.13
C GLY A 35 -8.89 6.09 -0.91
N GLN A 36 -9.69 5.25 -0.23
CA GLN A 36 -10.19 5.59 1.09
C GLN A 36 -9.00 5.73 2.07
N GLN A 37 -9.01 6.78 2.87
CA GLN A 37 -7.98 6.98 3.88
C GLN A 37 -7.97 5.83 4.88
N VAL A 38 -6.77 5.30 5.15
CA VAL A 38 -6.56 4.25 6.15
C VAL A 38 -6.52 4.91 7.54
N PRO A 39 -7.39 4.53 8.48
CA PRO A 39 -7.33 5.04 9.85
C PRO A 39 -5.98 4.75 10.54
N PRO A 40 -5.48 5.63 11.42
CA PRO A 40 -4.18 5.44 12.08
C PRO A 40 -4.02 4.13 12.86
N ASP A 41 -5.10 3.62 13.46
CA ASP A 41 -5.08 2.33 14.16
C ASP A 41 -4.93 1.15 13.19
N VAL A 42 -5.55 1.21 12.02
CA VAL A 42 -5.40 0.22 10.95
C VAL A 42 -3.98 0.29 10.37
N ALA A 43 -3.44 1.49 10.20
CA ALA A 43 -2.06 1.68 9.74
C ALA A 43 -1.03 1.08 10.71
N ARG A 44 -1.22 1.23 12.04
CA ARG A 44 -0.36 0.53 13.02
C ARG A 44 -0.43 -0.99 12.89
N ARG A 45 -1.63 -1.55 12.75
CA ARG A 45 -1.82 -3.00 12.57
C ARG A 45 -1.16 -3.48 11.28
N LEU A 46 -1.26 -2.70 10.20
CA LEU A 46 -0.60 -2.97 8.93
C LEU A 46 0.93 -2.98 9.04
N ILE A 47 1.51 -2.01 9.74
CA ILE A 47 2.95 -1.96 10.00
C ILE A 47 3.39 -3.20 10.79
N THR A 48 2.70 -3.52 11.90
CA THR A 48 3.02 -4.70 12.71
C THR A 48 2.91 -6.00 11.92
N TYR A 49 1.84 -6.14 11.12
CA TYR A 49 1.65 -7.30 10.25
C TYR A 49 2.78 -7.44 9.23
N ALA A 50 3.15 -6.36 8.55
CA ALA A 50 4.24 -6.36 7.58
C ALA A 50 5.60 -6.68 8.23
N HIS A 51 5.87 -6.15 9.42
CA HIS A 51 7.08 -6.47 10.18
C HIS A 51 7.14 -7.95 10.55
N GLY A 52 5.99 -8.56 10.90
CA GLY A 52 5.88 -10.00 11.13
C GLY A 52 6.18 -10.85 9.89
N LEU A 53 6.04 -10.29 8.69
CA LEU A 53 6.42 -10.90 7.42
C LEU A 53 7.87 -10.58 7.00
N GLY A 54 8.63 -9.85 7.82
CA GLY A 54 10.01 -9.45 7.53
C GLY A 54 10.15 -8.20 6.66
N PHE A 55 9.09 -7.43 6.44
CA PHE A 55 9.12 -6.20 5.66
C PHE A 55 9.16 -4.98 6.58
N GLY A 56 10.12 -4.07 6.37
CA GLY A 56 10.10 -2.74 6.98
C GLY A 56 9.07 -1.85 6.28
N VAL A 57 8.06 -1.43 7.03
CA VAL A 57 6.96 -0.55 6.57
C VAL A 57 6.75 0.54 7.59
N THR A 58 6.60 1.77 7.13
CA THR A 58 6.42 2.97 7.96
C THR A 58 5.09 3.64 7.64
N PHE A 59 4.73 4.68 8.42
CA PHE A 59 3.58 5.51 8.10
C PHE A 59 3.76 6.28 6.78
N ASP A 60 5.00 6.61 6.40
CA ASP A 60 5.28 7.28 5.13
C ASP A 60 5.02 6.35 3.94
N ASP A 61 5.20 5.04 4.09
CA ASP A 61 4.82 4.07 3.06
C ASP A 61 3.30 3.97 2.87
N ILE A 62 2.52 4.35 3.89
CA ILE A 62 1.05 4.26 3.92
C ILE A 62 0.41 5.58 3.46
N TYR A 63 0.90 6.71 3.99
CA TYR A 63 0.33 8.04 3.80
C TYR A 63 1.17 8.96 2.92
N GLY A 64 2.44 8.63 2.69
CA GLY A 64 3.33 9.44 1.89
C GLY A 64 2.91 9.47 0.41
N PRO A 65 3.39 10.47 -0.33
CA PRO A 65 3.21 10.50 -1.77
C PRO A 65 3.86 9.24 -2.33
N LEU A 66 3.11 8.49 -3.14
CA LEU A 66 3.71 7.48 -4.00
C LEU A 66 4.89 8.16 -4.69
N PRO A 67 6.12 7.59 -4.65
CA PRO A 67 7.22 8.19 -5.36
C PRO A 67 6.73 8.39 -6.80
N GLU A 68 6.73 9.64 -7.27
CA GLU A 68 6.51 9.89 -8.69
C GLU A 68 7.60 9.07 -9.38
N LEU A 69 7.22 7.94 -9.97
CA LEU A 69 8.11 7.24 -10.89
C LEU A 69 8.55 8.32 -11.88
N PRO A 70 9.87 8.55 -12.07
CA PRO A 70 10.33 9.60 -12.95
C PRO A 70 9.58 9.40 -14.26
N ARG A 71 8.76 10.40 -14.63
CA ARG A 71 8.02 10.37 -15.89
C ARG A 71 9.06 10.00 -16.93
N ARG A 72 8.89 8.86 -17.61
CA ARG A 72 9.78 8.48 -18.73
C ARG A 72 9.97 9.78 -19.52
N ARG A 73 11.22 10.26 -19.63
CA ARG A 73 11.52 11.39 -20.51
C ARG A 73 10.78 11.06 -21.80
N GLN A 74 9.78 11.88 -22.15
CA GLN A 74 9.22 11.79 -23.49
C GLN A 74 10.44 11.90 -24.39
N ALA A 75 10.69 10.84 -25.16
CA ALA A 75 11.73 10.87 -26.15
C ALA A 75 11.50 12.16 -26.94
N ASP A 76 12.51 13.01 -26.86
CA ASP A 76 12.66 14.24 -27.60
C ASP A 76 12.10 13.99 -29.01
N LYS A 77 11.00 14.68 -29.35
CA LYS A 77 10.50 14.68 -30.72
C LYS A 77 11.54 15.43 -31.55
N SER A 78 12.54 14.69 -31.99
CA SER A 78 13.46 15.09 -33.04
C SER A 78 13.09 14.28 -34.28
N LYS A 79 12.20 14.82 -35.11
CA LYS A 79 12.45 15.15 -36.52
C LYS A 79 11.20 15.73 -37.19
#